data_AF-A0A4Y2L4Q5-F1
#
_entry.id   AF-A0A4Y2L4Q5-F1
#
_cell.length_a   1.000
_cell.length_b   1.000
_cell.length_c   1.000
_cell.angle_alpha   90.00
_cell.angle_beta   90.00
_cell.angle_gamma   90.00
#
_symmetry.space_group_name_H-M   'P 1'
#
loop_
_entity.id
_entity.type
_entity.pdbx_description
1 polymer ?
#
loop_
_entity_poly.entity_id
_entity_poly.type
_entity_poly.pdbx_seq_one_letter_code
_entity_poly.pdbx_strand_id
1 'polypeptide(L)'
;MAILLATYIGSPRHMYEYAQGAMAYVEPYAHPNLFITFTCNTACLEIKEELAHGQSPVDRHDLITRVFRQKLIKLIDNITKLCFYGEVNCWMYSIEWQKRGLQHAYFLIWLKRIRPGDVDNVIRAEIPGIQQDPVLFEIVSKHTSHNPCGALIMKSPCMKDKNWTKRYSRKIICETQTAGDGYPLYRRRKLQI
;
A
#
# COMPACT_ATOMS: atom_id res chain seq x y z
N MET A 1 1.65 17.22 -33.63
CA MET A 1 1.99 16.73 -32.28
C MET A 1 1.58 17.79 -31.28
N ALA A 2 0.55 17.54 -30.47
CA ALA A 2 0.11 18.50 -29.45
C ALA A 2 0.97 18.35 -28.20
N ILE A 3 1.63 19.43 -27.76
CA ILE A 3 2.43 19.47 -26.54
C ILE A 3 1.53 19.97 -25.41
N LEU A 4 1.16 19.07 -24.50
CA LEU A 4 0.33 19.43 -23.34
C LEU A 4 1.18 20.12 -22.26
N LEU A 5 0.61 21.15 -21.63
CA LEU A 5 1.22 21.87 -20.51
C LEU A 5 1.25 21.01 -19.24
N ALA A 6 2.06 21.41 -18.26
CA ALA A 6 2.15 20.71 -16.98
C ALA A 6 0.90 20.86 -16.11
N THR A 7 0.09 21.90 -16.35
CA THR A 7 -1.23 22.07 -15.73
C THR A 7 -2.26 21.02 -16.17
N TYR A 8 -2.00 20.31 -17.28
CA TYR A 8 -2.87 19.22 -17.73
C TYR A 8 -2.57 17.94 -16.94
N ILE A 9 -3.49 17.55 -16.05
CA ILE A 9 -3.35 16.36 -15.19
C ILE A 9 -3.11 15.10 -16.05
N GLY A 10 -2.02 14.39 -15.75
CA GLY A 10 -1.61 13.17 -16.44
C GLY A 10 -0.83 13.39 -17.74
N SER A 11 -0.50 14.64 -18.11
CA SER A 11 0.43 14.89 -19.21
C SER A 11 1.86 14.43 -18.84
N PRO A 12 2.74 14.17 -19.84
CA PRO A 12 4.14 13.88 -19.56
C PRO A 12 4.83 14.97 -18.73
N ARG A 13 4.50 16.26 -18.97
CA ARG A 13 5.07 17.39 -18.21
C ARG A 13 4.53 17.44 -16.78
N HIS A 14 3.24 17.18 -16.59
CA HIS A 14 2.64 17.06 -15.25
C HIS A 14 3.34 15.98 -14.44
N MET A 15 3.45 14.76 -14.99
CA MET A 15 4.13 13.65 -14.32
C MET A 15 5.60 13.95 -14.03
N TYR A 16 6.29 14.63 -14.95
CA TYR A 16 7.68 15.05 -14.76
C TYR A 16 7.84 16.06 -13.62
N GLU A 17 6.95 17.05 -13.50
CA GLU A 17 6.97 18.01 -12.39
C GLU A 17 6.74 17.31 -11.03
N TYR A 18 5.81 16.37 -10.95
CA TYR A 18 5.62 15.58 -9.71
C TYR A 18 6.87 14.76 -9.37
N ALA A 19 7.53 14.16 -10.35
CA ALA A 19 8.77 13.42 -10.14
C ALA A 19 9.89 14.36 -9.65
N GLN A 20 10.05 15.53 -10.27
CA GLN A 20 11.02 16.54 -9.83
C GLN A 20 10.72 17.05 -8.42
N GLY A 21 9.45 17.30 -8.11
CA GLY A 21 8.99 17.65 -6.77
C GLY A 21 9.36 16.58 -5.76
N ALA A 22 9.17 15.29 -6.07
CA ALA A 22 9.57 14.21 -5.19
C ALA A 22 11.10 14.14 -5.00
N MET A 23 11.88 14.32 -6.07
CA MET A 23 13.35 14.31 -6.03
C MET A 23 13.90 15.47 -5.20
N ALA A 24 13.23 16.63 -5.19
CA ALA A 24 13.62 17.77 -4.35
C ALA A 24 13.56 17.48 -2.84
N TYR A 25 12.81 16.47 -2.40
CA TYR A 25 12.84 16.01 -1.00
C TYR A 25 13.95 14.99 -0.74
N VAL A 26 14.34 14.22 -1.76
CA VAL A 26 15.40 13.22 -1.63
C VAL A 26 16.76 13.87 -1.39
N GLU A 27 17.01 15.04 -1.98
CA GLU A 27 18.27 15.78 -1.79
C GLU A 27 18.54 16.16 -0.32
N PRO A 28 17.63 16.86 0.40
CA PRO A 28 17.85 17.22 1.81
C PRO A 28 17.58 16.08 2.81
N TYR A 29 16.69 15.13 2.50
CA TYR A 29 16.24 14.12 3.47
C TYR A 29 16.70 12.69 3.17
N ALA A 30 17.51 12.49 2.13
CA ALA A 30 17.88 11.17 1.60
C ALA A 30 16.65 10.34 1.19
N HIS A 31 16.79 9.01 1.12
CA HIS A 31 15.70 8.13 0.70
C HIS A 31 14.58 8.05 1.76
N PRO A 32 13.30 7.93 1.32
CA PRO A 32 12.19 7.75 2.23
C PRO A 32 12.32 6.45 3.02
N ASN A 33 11.84 6.44 4.26
CA ASN A 33 11.89 5.27 5.12
C ASN A 33 10.74 4.30 4.87
N LEU A 34 9.54 4.83 4.58
CA LEU A 34 8.35 4.03 4.31
C LEU A 34 7.74 4.37 2.96
N PHE A 35 7.37 3.33 2.23
CA PHE A 35 6.51 3.38 1.05
C PHE A 35 5.19 2.70 1.39
N ILE A 36 4.09 3.46 1.48
CA ILE A 36 2.78 2.92 1.85
C ILE A 36 1.84 3.04 0.66
N THR A 37 1.24 1.91 0.26
CA THR A 37 0.12 1.88 -0.69
C THR A 37 -1.18 1.81 0.08
N PHE A 38 -2.09 2.73 -0.19
CA PHE A 38 -3.42 2.77 0.37
C PHE A 38 -4.46 2.56 -0.73
N THR A 39 -5.15 1.43 -0.69
CA THR A 39 -6.13 1.05 -1.71
C THR A 39 -7.55 1.16 -1.17
N CYS A 40 -8.44 1.77 -1.95
CA CYS A 40 -9.86 1.82 -1.63
C CYS A 40 -10.48 0.40 -1.64
N ASN A 41 -11.35 0.13 -0.66
CA ASN A 41 -12.11 -1.12 -0.56
C ASN A 41 -13.61 -0.82 -0.60
N THR A 42 -14.28 -1.22 -1.68
CA THR A 42 -15.74 -1.02 -1.85
C THR A 42 -16.59 -1.91 -0.96
N ALA A 43 -16.01 -2.94 -0.34
CA ALA A 43 -16.72 -3.86 0.55
C ALA A 43 -16.83 -3.34 2.00
N CYS A 44 -16.34 -2.14 2.30
CA CYS A 44 -16.43 -1.56 3.64
C CYS A 44 -17.88 -1.22 4.03
N LEU A 45 -18.14 -1.22 5.33
CA LEU A 45 -19.48 -1.01 5.88
C LEU A 45 -20.02 0.37 5.52
N GLU A 46 -19.17 1.41 5.55
CA GLU A 46 -19.58 2.79 5.27
C GLU A 46 -20.10 2.99 3.84
N ILE A 47 -19.67 2.15 2.89
CA ILE A 47 -20.22 2.16 1.53
C ILE A 47 -21.51 1.34 1.49
N LYS A 48 -21.50 0.14 2.09
CA LYS A 48 -22.66 -0.78 2.04
C LYS A 48 -23.91 -0.22 2.69
N GLU A 49 -23.76 0.49 3.81
CA GLU A 49 -24.88 1.06 4.58
C GLU A 49 -25.55 2.24 3.85
N GLU A 50 -24.81 2.93 2.99
CA GLU A 50 -25.27 4.12 2.25
C GLU A 50 -25.77 3.79 0.82
N LEU A 51 -25.74 2.52 0.42
CA LEU A 51 -26.29 2.06 -0.86
C LEU A 51 -27.80 1.85 -0.75
N ALA A 52 -28.56 2.43 -1.69
CA ALA A 52 -29.99 2.15 -1.80
C ALA A 52 -30.25 0.72 -2.29
N HIS A 53 -31.48 0.24 -2.11
CA HIS A 53 -31.88 -1.10 -2.56
C HIS A 53 -31.61 -1.27 -4.07
N GLY A 54 -30.89 -2.34 -4.42
CA GLY A 54 -30.51 -2.65 -5.81
C GLY A 54 -29.30 -1.87 -6.34
N GLN A 55 -28.72 -0.93 -5.59
CA GLN A 55 -27.50 -0.25 -5.99
C GLN A 55 -26.26 -1.09 -5.68
N SER A 56 -25.28 -1.03 -6.58
CA SER A 56 -23.93 -1.52 -6.36
C SER A 56 -22.96 -0.35 -6.11
N PRO A 57 -21.78 -0.59 -5.51
CA PRO A 57 -20.77 0.45 -5.34
C PRO A 57 -20.38 1.15 -6.66
N VAL A 58 -20.43 0.43 -7.78
CA VAL A 58 -20.08 0.95 -9.11
C VAL A 58 -21.06 2.05 -9.54
N ASP A 59 -22.30 2.00 -9.06
CA ASP A 59 -23.33 3.00 -9.39
C ASP A 59 -23.13 4.30 -8.60
N ARG A 60 -22.30 4.30 -7.55
CA ARG A 60 -22.11 5.41 -6.59
C ARG A 60 -20.65 5.79 -6.42
N HIS A 61 -20.01 6.19 -7.52
CA HIS A 61 -18.62 6.68 -7.51
C HIS A 61 -18.39 7.89 -6.59
N ASP A 62 -19.42 8.72 -6.38
CA ASP A 62 -19.41 9.84 -5.44
C ASP A 62 -19.19 9.36 -4.00
N LEU A 63 -19.93 8.31 -3.59
CA LEU A 63 -19.84 7.71 -2.26
C LEU A 63 -18.47 7.08 -2.04
N ILE A 64 -17.99 6.29 -3.00
CA ILE A 64 -16.65 5.67 -2.96
C ILE A 64 -15.58 6.75 -2.75
N THR A 65 -15.63 7.82 -3.54
CA THR A 65 -14.66 8.90 -3.49
C THR A 65 -14.66 9.61 -2.13
N ARG A 66 -15.85 9.84 -1.55
CA ARG A 66 -16.01 10.49 -0.24
C ARG A 66 -15.44 9.63 0.88
N VAL A 67 -15.80 8.35 0.91
CA VAL A 67 -15.30 7.40 1.92
C VAL A 67 -13.78 7.23 1.81
N PHE A 68 -13.25 7.09 0.58
CA PHE A 68 -11.81 7.03 0.35
C PHE A 68 -11.11 8.27 0.90
N ARG A 69 -11.61 9.48 0.59
CA ARG A 69 -11.03 10.74 1.08
C ARG A 69 -11.04 10.82 2.60
N GLN A 70 -12.14 10.44 3.25
CA GLN A 70 -12.23 10.45 4.71
C GLN A 70 -11.21 9.49 5.36
N LYS A 71 -11.10 8.26 4.84
CA LYS A 71 -10.12 7.29 5.34
C LYS A 71 -8.68 7.73 5.05
N LEU A 72 -8.43 8.37 3.90
CA LEU A 72 -7.13 8.93 3.55
C LEU A 72 -6.70 10.03 4.53
N ILE A 73 -7.59 10.98 4.85
CA ILE A 73 -7.32 12.03 5.84
C ILE A 73 -7.06 11.41 7.21
N LYS A 74 -7.83 10.39 7.60
CA LYS A 74 -7.61 9.69 8.87
C LYS A 74 -6.26 8.98 8.93
N LEU A 75 -5.83 8.36 7.83
CA LEU A 75 -4.50 7.75 7.72
C LEU A 75 -3.39 8.79 7.86
N ILE A 76 -3.52 9.93 7.18
CA ILE A 76 -2.56 11.06 7.29
C ILE A 76 -2.47 11.53 8.75
N ASP A 77 -3.60 11.71 9.43
CA ASP A 77 -3.62 12.11 10.83
C ASP A 77 -2.97 11.06 11.74
N ASN A 78 -3.22 9.77 11.51
CA ASN A 78 -2.59 8.70 12.28
C ASN A 78 -1.06 8.66 12.09
N ILE A 79 -0.58 8.95 10.88
CA ILE A 79 0.85 8.99 10.57
C ILE A 79 1.52 10.24 11.16
N THR A 80 0.90 11.41 10.97
CA THR A 80 1.56 12.71 11.21
C THR A 80 1.26 13.32 12.57
N LYS A 81 0.05 13.11 13.12
CA LYS A 81 -0.38 13.68 14.40
C LYS A 81 -0.25 12.67 15.54
N LEU A 82 -0.66 11.43 15.30
CA LEU A 82 -0.54 10.35 16.29
C LEU A 82 0.83 9.66 16.25
N CYS A 83 1.66 9.97 15.25
CA CYS A 83 3.02 9.47 15.11
C CYS A 83 3.11 7.93 15.23
N PHE A 84 2.17 7.20 14.61
CA PHE A 84 2.10 5.73 14.73
C PHE A 84 3.40 5.01 14.32
N TYR A 85 4.13 5.56 13.35
CA TYR A 85 5.41 5.03 12.89
C TYR A 85 6.63 5.76 13.50
N GLY A 86 6.41 6.66 14.45
CA GLY A 86 7.39 7.62 14.94
C GLY A 86 7.17 9.03 14.38
N GLU A 87 8.01 9.95 14.82
CA GLU A 87 7.93 11.36 14.43
C GLU A 87 8.30 11.52 12.94
N VAL A 88 7.49 12.25 12.19
CA VAL A 88 7.65 12.47 10.74
C VAL A 88 8.42 13.77 10.49
N ASN A 89 9.51 13.70 9.73
CA ASN A 89 10.24 14.88 9.23
C ASN A 89 9.48 15.53 8.08
N CYS A 90 9.14 14.72 7.07
CA CYS A 90 8.37 15.14 5.92
C CYS A 90 7.66 13.94 5.29
N TRP A 91 6.62 14.21 4.51
CA TRP A 91 5.84 13.20 3.82
C TRP A 91 5.25 13.80 2.56
N MET A 92 4.96 12.95 1.59
CA MET A 92 4.20 13.30 0.39
C MET A 92 3.36 12.11 -0.04
N TYR A 93 2.33 12.37 -0.83
CA TYR A 93 1.56 11.32 -1.46
C TYR A 93 1.02 11.73 -2.81
N SER A 94 0.76 10.75 -3.66
CA SER A 94 0.01 10.92 -4.90
C SER A 94 -1.22 10.04 -4.88
N ILE A 95 -2.29 10.48 -5.54
CA ILE A 95 -3.50 9.67 -5.75
C ILE A 95 -3.52 9.27 -7.22
N GLU A 96 -3.53 7.96 -7.48
CA GLU A 96 -3.73 7.40 -8.81
C GLU A 96 -5.22 7.13 -9.04
N TRP A 97 -5.77 7.80 -10.05
CA TRP A 97 -7.13 7.58 -10.52
C TRP A 97 -7.10 6.56 -11.65
N GLN A 98 -7.42 5.31 -11.31
CA GLN A 98 -7.50 4.25 -12.32
C GLN A 98 -8.83 4.36 -13.07
N LYS A 99 -8.79 4.47 -14.41
CA LYS A 99 -9.99 4.62 -15.26
C LYS A 99 -11.07 3.54 -15.05
N ARG A 100 -10.67 2.36 -14.57
CA ARG A 100 -11.54 1.20 -14.25
C ARG A 100 -11.21 0.58 -12.89
N GLY A 101 -10.37 1.24 -12.11
CA GLY A 101 -9.89 0.75 -10.83
C GLY A 101 -10.31 1.69 -9.72
N LEU A 102 -10.30 1.19 -8.50
CA LEU A 102 -10.57 2.02 -7.34
C LEU A 102 -9.41 3.01 -7.11
N GLN A 103 -9.64 4.08 -6.36
CA GLN A 103 -8.56 5.01 -6.06
C GLN A 103 -7.46 4.33 -5.24
N HIS A 104 -6.22 4.66 -5.59
CA HIS A 104 -5.03 4.26 -4.86
C HIS A 104 -4.28 5.51 -4.45
N ALA A 105 -3.67 5.49 -3.27
CA ALA A 105 -2.71 6.49 -2.86
C ALA A 105 -1.36 5.83 -2.58
N TYR A 106 -0.29 6.50 -3.00
CA TYR A 106 1.09 6.13 -2.72
C TYR A 106 1.70 7.18 -1.83
N PHE A 107 2.22 6.77 -0.68
CA PHE A 107 2.86 7.63 0.30
C PHE A 107 4.36 7.38 0.34
N LEU A 108 5.12 8.47 0.39
CA LEU A 108 6.53 8.48 0.79
C LEU A 108 6.64 9.21 2.12
N ILE A 109 7.29 8.56 3.10
CA ILE A 109 7.40 9.09 4.46
C ILE A 109 8.86 9.06 4.90
N TRP A 110 9.34 10.19 5.41
CA TRP A 110 10.63 10.34 6.07
C TRP A 110 10.40 10.53 7.57
N LEU A 111 10.88 9.57 8.35
CA LEU A 111 10.82 9.58 9.81
C LEU A 111 12.07 10.26 10.36
N LYS A 112 11.95 10.93 11.50
CA LYS A 112 13.09 11.56 12.19
C LYS A 112 14.13 10.54 12.62
N ARG A 113 13.66 9.38 13.07
CA ARG A 113 14.50 8.32 13.62
C ARG A 113 13.89 6.96 13.36
N ILE A 114 14.54 6.20 12.48
CA ILE A 114 14.34 4.76 12.33
C ILE A 114 15.72 4.12 12.20
N ARG A 115 16.06 3.21 13.11
CA ARG A 115 17.32 2.45 13.02
C ARG A 115 17.04 1.13 12.30
N PRO A 116 18.06 0.49 11.69
CA PRO A 116 17.89 -0.82 11.06
C PRO A 116 17.24 -1.87 11.98
N GLY A 117 17.55 -1.84 13.27
CA GLY A 117 16.92 -2.74 14.27
C GLY A 117 15.45 -2.43 14.59
N ASP A 118 14.95 -1.23 14.23
CA ASP A 118 13.56 -0.83 14.50
C ASP A 118 12.60 -1.26 13.39
N VAL A 119 13.12 -1.71 12.23
CA VAL A 119 12.32 -2.04 11.04
C VAL A 119 11.27 -3.10 11.35
N ASP A 120 11.61 -4.12 12.12
CA ASP A 120 10.71 -5.22 12.50
C ASP A 120 9.59 -4.82 13.46
N ASN A 121 9.70 -3.63 14.09
CA ASN A 121 8.64 -3.06 14.92
C ASN A 121 7.61 -2.30 14.06
N VAL A 122 8.06 -1.74 12.94
CA VAL A 122 7.25 -0.91 12.02
C VAL A 122 6.62 -1.76 10.91
N ILE A 123 7.38 -2.71 10.36
CA ILE A 123 6.97 -3.53 9.22
C ILE A 123 6.91 -5.00 9.66
N ARG A 124 5.73 -5.61 9.52
CA ARG A 124 5.52 -7.03 9.79
C ARG A 124 4.95 -7.71 8.55
N ALA A 125 5.71 -8.63 7.98
CA ALA A 125 5.31 -9.41 6.80
C ALA A 125 4.74 -10.79 7.19
N GLU A 126 3.92 -10.84 8.24
CA GLU A 126 3.37 -12.05 8.83
C GLU A 126 1.85 -11.98 8.98
N ILE A 127 1.21 -13.15 9.00
CA ILE A 127 -0.21 -13.27 9.34
C ILE A 127 -0.29 -13.38 10.87
N PRO A 128 -1.09 -12.55 11.56
CA PRO A 128 -1.25 -12.63 13.01
C PRO A 128 -1.71 -14.01 13.47
N GLY A 129 -1.42 -14.41 14.71
CA GLY A 129 -2.02 -15.63 15.26
C GLY A 129 -3.49 -15.41 15.61
N ILE A 130 -4.38 -16.32 15.18
CA ILE A 130 -5.82 -16.24 15.47
C ILE A 130 -6.14 -16.16 16.97
N GLN A 131 -5.31 -16.78 17.82
CA GLN A 131 -5.44 -16.76 19.27
C GLN A 131 -4.99 -15.43 19.90
N GLN A 132 -4.10 -14.69 19.23
CA GLN A 132 -3.52 -13.45 19.77
C GLN A 132 -4.33 -12.23 19.36
N ASP A 133 -4.75 -12.18 18.10
CA ASP A 133 -5.56 -11.10 17.55
C ASP A 133 -6.49 -11.66 16.47
N PRO A 134 -7.67 -12.17 16.86
CA PRO A 134 -8.61 -12.76 15.90
C PRO A 134 -9.14 -11.74 14.89
N VAL A 135 -9.27 -10.46 15.30
CA VAL A 135 -9.78 -9.39 14.45
C VAL A 135 -8.76 -9.03 13.37
N LEU A 136 -7.50 -8.80 13.75
CA LEU A 136 -6.45 -8.53 12.77
C LEU A 136 -6.18 -9.75 11.90
N PHE A 137 -6.24 -10.97 12.44
CA PHE A 137 -6.15 -12.20 11.66
C PHE A 137 -7.22 -12.25 10.57
N GLU A 138 -8.48 -11.97 10.89
CA GLU A 138 -9.57 -11.96 9.91
C GLU A 138 -9.32 -10.89 8.83
N ILE A 139 -8.97 -9.67 9.23
CA ILE A 139 -8.72 -8.55 8.31
C ILE A 139 -7.56 -8.88 7.37
N VAL A 140 -6.41 -9.32 7.91
CA VAL A 140 -5.21 -9.63 7.14
C VAL A 140 -5.46 -10.82 6.23
N SER A 141 -6.06 -11.90 6.73
CA SER A 141 -6.34 -13.11 5.94
C SER A 141 -7.25 -12.83 4.75
N LYS A 142 -8.26 -11.97 4.96
CA LYS A 142 -9.25 -11.61 3.93
C LYS A 142 -8.71 -10.67 2.85
N HIS A 143 -7.82 -9.73 3.19
CA HIS A 143 -7.42 -8.66 2.27
C HIS A 143 -5.98 -8.73 1.76
N THR A 144 -5.09 -9.47 2.43
CA THR A 144 -3.65 -9.50 2.08
C THR A 144 -3.21 -10.82 1.43
N SER A 145 -4.10 -11.81 1.39
CA SER A 145 -3.88 -13.08 0.69
C SER A 145 -4.30 -12.93 -0.77
N HIS A 146 -3.39 -13.20 -1.71
CA HIS A 146 -3.80 -13.40 -3.10
C HIS A 146 -4.65 -14.67 -3.24
N ASN A 147 -5.49 -14.71 -4.28
CA ASN A 147 -6.32 -15.86 -4.63
C ASN A 147 -5.47 -17.15 -4.81
N PRO A 148 -6.08 -18.35 -4.63
CA PRO A 148 -5.40 -19.61 -4.86
C PRO A 148 -4.70 -19.64 -6.23
N CYS A 149 -3.48 -20.18 -6.26
CA CYS A 149 -2.65 -20.24 -7.45
C CYS A 149 -1.58 -21.32 -7.31
N GLY A 150 -0.65 -21.42 -8.26
CA GLY A 150 0.28 -22.54 -8.33
C GLY A 150 -0.40 -23.80 -8.85
N ALA A 151 -0.21 -24.92 -8.16
CA ALA A 151 -0.82 -26.20 -8.52
C ALA A 151 -2.36 -26.16 -8.50
N LEU A 152 -2.96 -25.32 -7.65
CA LEU A 152 -4.40 -25.17 -7.55
C LEU A 152 -5.00 -24.46 -8.78
N ILE A 153 -4.33 -23.40 -9.25
CA ILE A 153 -4.80 -22.60 -10.40
C ILE A 153 -3.58 -22.17 -11.22
N MET A 154 -3.17 -23.02 -12.16
CA MET A 154 -1.99 -22.79 -13.03
C MET A 154 -2.17 -21.60 -13.99
N LYS A 155 -3.42 -21.20 -14.26
CA LYS A 155 -3.77 -20.05 -15.11
C LYS A 155 -3.69 -18.70 -14.38
N SER A 156 -3.31 -18.69 -13.11
CA SER A 156 -3.24 -17.45 -12.33
C SER A 156 -2.17 -16.50 -12.89
N PRO A 157 -2.38 -15.18 -12.87
CA PRO A 157 -1.43 -14.20 -13.44
C PRO A 157 -0.02 -14.24 -12.86
N CYS A 158 0.14 -14.80 -11.65
CA CYS A 158 1.43 -14.98 -11.00
C CYS A 158 2.23 -16.19 -11.51
N MET A 159 1.62 -17.07 -12.30
CA MET A 159 2.23 -18.28 -12.85
C MET A 159 2.68 -18.06 -14.30
N LYS A 160 3.92 -18.47 -14.62
CA LYS A 160 4.43 -18.54 -15.99
C LYS A 160 5.35 -19.75 -16.10
N ASP A 161 5.16 -20.58 -17.11
CA ASP A 161 5.95 -21.79 -17.35
C ASP A 161 6.04 -22.71 -16.11
N LYS A 162 4.90 -22.87 -15.41
CA LYS A 162 4.75 -23.61 -14.12
C LYS A 162 5.56 -23.04 -12.94
N ASN A 163 6.18 -21.87 -13.09
CA ASN A 163 6.93 -21.19 -12.06
C ASN A 163 6.25 -19.90 -11.60
N TRP A 164 6.52 -19.50 -10.35
CA TRP A 164 6.05 -18.25 -9.79
C TRP A 164 6.90 -17.07 -10.29
N THR A 165 6.27 -16.13 -10.98
CA THR A 165 6.96 -14.97 -11.58
C THR A 165 7.32 -13.87 -10.58
N LYS A 166 6.70 -13.87 -9.39
CA LYS A 166 6.79 -12.78 -8.41
C LYS A 166 7.63 -13.12 -7.17
N ARG A 167 8.59 -14.05 -7.31
CA ARG A 167 9.51 -14.50 -6.23
C ARG A 167 8.76 -15.08 -5.00
N TYR A 168 7.62 -15.73 -5.23
CA TYR A 168 6.91 -16.50 -4.21
C TYR A 168 7.30 -17.99 -4.28
N SER A 169 7.34 -18.72 -3.16
CA SER A 169 7.23 -18.21 -1.79
C SER A 169 8.51 -17.50 -1.34
N ARG A 170 8.38 -16.47 -0.49
CA ARG A 170 9.55 -15.78 0.08
C ARG A 170 10.15 -16.64 1.20
N LYS A 171 11.48 -16.58 1.35
CA LYS A 171 12.20 -17.28 2.43
C LYS A 171 11.70 -16.80 3.81
N ILE A 172 11.61 -17.73 4.74
CA ILE A 172 11.33 -17.46 6.15
C ILE A 172 12.65 -17.09 6.81
N ILE A 173 12.73 -15.91 7.40
CA ILE A 173 13.93 -15.38 8.06
C ILE A 173 13.53 -14.70 9.38
N CYS A 174 14.40 -14.81 10.38
CA CYS A 174 14.11 -14.37 11.75
C CYS A 174 14.24 -12.86 11.97
N GLU A 175 14.93 -12.15 11.09
CA GLU A 175 15.17 -10.69 11.17
C GLU A 175 15.20 -10.10 9.76
N THR A 176 14.80 -8.83 9.63
CA THR A 176 14.87 -8.12 8.35
C THR A 176 16.32 -7.87 7.94
N GLN A 177 16.65 -8.16 6.68
CA GLN A 177 17.96 -7.94 6.10
C GLN A 177 17.85 -6.94 4.94
N THR A 178 18.63 -5.87 4.99
CA THR A 178 18.78 -4.93 3.87
C THR A 178 19.68 -5.55 2.82
N ALA A 179 19.10 -6.04 1.71
CA ALA A 179 19.87 -6.58 0.60
C ALA A 179 20.53 -5.44 -0.20
N GLY A 180 21.69 -5.73 -0.81
CA GLY A 180 22.43 -4.76 -1.64
C GLY A 180 21.76 -4.41 -2.98
N ASP A 181 20.69 -5.11 -3.37
CA ASP A 181 19.94 -4.86 -4.61
C ASP A 181 18.77 -3.85 -4.43
N GLY A 182 18.67 -3.23 -3.25
CA GLY A 182 17.61 -2.27 -2.92
C GLY A 182 16.29 -2.89 -2.48
N TYR A 183 16.18 -4.21 -2.40
CA TYR A 183 14.97 -4.90 -1.93
C TYR A 183 15.20 -5.60 -0.58
N PRO A 184 14.70 -5.05 0.55
CA PRO A 184 14.86 -5.71 1.83
C PRO A 184 14.17 -7.07 1.87
N LEU A 185 14.84 -8.04 2.48
CA LEU A 185 14.22 -9.29 2.89
C LEU A 185 13.62 -9.08 4.27
N TYR A 186 12.30 -8.93 4.33
CA TYR A 186 11.60 -8.72 5.60
C TYR A 186 11.52 -10.00 6.43
N ARG A 187 11.58 -9.83 7.76
CA ARG A 187 11.29 -10.89 8.73
C ARG A 187 9.94 -11.56 8.44
N ARG A 188 9.93 -12.90 8.48
CA ARG A 188 8.74 -13.73 8.30
C ARG A 188 8.79 -14.90 9.28
N ARG A 189 7.70 -15.12 10.03
CA ARG A 189 7.56 -16.26 10.94
C ARG A 189 6.73 -17.36 10.31
N LYS A 190 6.93 -18.61 10.74
CA LYS A 190 6.03 -19.70 10.36
C LYS A 190 4.65 -19.44 10.97
N LEU A 191 3.61 -19.72 10.19
CA LEU A 191 2.24 -19.76 10.68
C LEU A 191 2.16 -20.80 11.80
N GLN A 192 1.79 -20.36 13.00
CA GLN A 192 1.28 -21.24 14.03
C GLN A 192 -0.21 -21.40 13.74
N ILE A 193 -0.55 -22.49 13.05
CA ILE A 193 -1.93 -22.91 12.80
C ILE A 193 -2.40 -23.68 14.03
#